data_AF-A0AAU2R046-F1
#
_entry.id   AF-A0AAU2R046-F1
#
_cell.length_a   1.000
_cell.length_b   1.000
_cell.length_c   1.000
_cell.angle_alpha   90.00
_cell.angle_beta   90.00
_cell.angle_gamma   90.00
#
_symmetry.space_group_name_H-M   'P 1'
#
loop_
_entity.id
_entity.type
_entity.pdbx_description
1 polymer ?
#
loop_
_entity_poly.entity_id
_entity_poly.type
_entity_poly.pdbx_seq_one_letter_code
_entity_poly.pdbx_strand_id
1 'polypeptide(L)'
;MLHRGQESTDGAGGGELTVPMAWLYAEYIADELLRTGDLMPPTSFEFRAGRDALALTIFLSDTDGELSGIRVVSQLETWLSLTAYDQPWQDWVRERMARLTTEAADAGGPAPDLDLAEAAWRWLQETELLAPDLNAVPGGGPVIGEDEGPKVWTPAWQLGLPLGHLAIHLF
;
A
#
# COMPACT_ATOMS: atom_id res chain seq x y z
N MET A 1 -5.55 -53.99 -41.78
CA MET A 1 -6.45 -53.57 -40.68
C MET A 1 -5.56 -52.80 -39.70
N LEU A 2 -5.38 -51.47 -39.78
CA LEU A 2 -6.31 -50.35 -39.58
C LEU A 2 -7.15 -50.43 -38.29
N HIS A 3 -6.61 -49.81 -37.23
CA HIS A 3 -7.27 -48.99 -36.21
C HIS A 3 -6.15 -48.07 -35.66
N ARG A 4 -6.04 -46.76 -35.97
CA ARG A 4 -6.91 -45.64 -35.55
C ARG A 4 -7.23 -45.76 -34.06
N GLY A 5 -6.82 -44.88 -33.15
CA GLY A 5 -6.18 -43.58 -33.21
C GLY A 5 -6.39 -42.97 -31.83
N GLN A 6 -5.43 -42.23 -31.31
CA GLN A 6 -5.73 -41.18 -30.34
C GLN A 6 -4.60 -40.16 -30.37
N GLU A 7 -4.74 -39.19 -31.28
CA GLU A 7 -4.33 -37.82 -30.99
C GLU A 7 -4.88 -37.46 -29.62
N SER A 8 -4.00 -37.30 -28.63
CA SER A 8 -4.34 -36.52 -27.45
C SER A 8 -4.10 -35.07 -27.82
N THR A 9 -5.22 -34.42 -28.10
CA THR A 9 -5.43 -33.00 -28.28
C THR A 9 -4.79 -32.17 -27.17
N ASP A 10 -4.22 -31.04 -27.61
CA ASP A 10 -4.03 -29.78 -26.90
C ASP A 10 -4.62 -29.69 -25.49
N GLY A 11 -3.71 -29.47 -24.54
CA GLY A 11 -3.99 -28.84 -23.26
C GLY A 11 -3.13 -27.58 -23.12
N ALA A 12 -3.21 -26.66 -24.09
CA ALA A 12 -2.74 -25.29 -23.92
C ALA A 12 -3.64 -24.60 -22.88
N GLY A 13 -3.22 -24.65 -21.62
CA GLY A 13 -3.95 -24.06 -20.50
C GLY A 13 -3.06 -23.87 -19.28
N GLY A 14 -1.77 -23.65 -19.48
CA GLY A 14 -0.84 -23.20 -18.44
C GLY A 14 -0.97 -21.70 -18.28
N GLY A 15 -2.10 -21.22 -17.76
CA GLY A 15 -2.19 -19.88 -17.20
C GLY A 15 -1.33 -19.85 -15.95
N GLU A 16 -0.02 -19.63 -16.12
CA GLU A 16 0.92 -19.48 -15.03
C GLU A 16 0.45 -18.28 -14.20
N LEU A 17 -0.11 -18.56 -13.01
CA LEU A 17 -0.56 -17.54 -12.07
C LEU A 17 0.66 -16.70 -11.69
N THR A 18 0.79 -15.54 -12.32
CA THR A 18 1.86 -14.59 -12.02
C THR A 18 1.70 -14.15 -10.55
N VAL A 19 2.70 -14.44 -9.72
CA VAL A 19 2.71 -14.02 -8.33
C VAL A 19 3.05 -12.52 -8.28
N PRO A 20 2.23 -11.67 -7.61
CA PRO A 20 2.43 -10.23 -7.55
C PRO A 20 3.56 -9.87 -6.58
N MET A 21 4.80 -10.16 -6.99
CA MET A 21 5.96 -10.05 -6.11
C MET A 21 6.26 -8.60 -5.73
N ALA A 22 6.09 -7.64 -6.62
CA ALA A 22 6.44 -6.24 -6.37
C ALA A 22 5.52 -5.62 -5.30
N TRP A 23 4.22 -5.88 -5.40
CA TRP A 23 3.24 -5.45 -4.39
C TRP A 23 3.49 -6.12 -3.05
N LEU A 24 3.71 -7.45 -3.03
CA LEU A 24 3.96 -8.19 -1.79
C LEU A 24 5.24 -7.73 -1.09
N TYR A 25 6.28 -7.35 -1.84
CA TYR A 25 7.48 -6.75 -1.27
C TYR A 25 7.22 -5.36 -0.69
N ALA A 26 6.45 -4.52 -1.39
CA ALA A 26 6.08 -3.20 -0.88
C ALA A 26 5.24 -3.28 0.41
N GLU A 27 4.25 -4.19 0.46
CA GLU A 27 3.46 -4.46 1.67
C GLU A 27 4.34 -4.94 2.83
N TYR A 28 5.27 -5.87 2.56
CA TYR A 28 6.18 -6.38 3.57
C TYR A 28 7.07 -5.27 4.15
N ILE A 29 7.69 -4.45 3.31
CA ILE A 29 8.53 -3.33 3.76
C ILE A 29 7.68 -2.34 4.58
N ALA A 30 6.47 -2.01 4.12
CA ALA A 30 5.57 -1.10 4.83
C ALA A 30 5.15 -1.65 6.22
N ASP A 31 4.82 -2.94 6.29
CA ASP A 31 4.44 -3.62 7.52
C ASP A 31 5.60 -3.67 8.52
N GLU A 32 6.82 -3.96 8.06
CA GLU A 32 8.02 -3.92 8.91
C GLU A 32 8.33 -2.51 9.43
N LEU A 33 8.28 -1.48 8.56
CA LEU A 33 8.48 -0.08 8.98
C LEU A 33 7.50 0.34 10.07
N LEU A 34 6.21 0.01 9.91
CA LEU A 34 5.18 0.35 10.91
C LEU A 34 5.33 -0.43 12.21
N ARG A 35 5.71 -1.71 12.14
CA ARG A 35 5.97 -2.52 13.33
C ARG A 35 7.17 -2.03 14.11
N THR A 36 8.23 -1.59 13.42
CA THR A 36 9.39 -0.99 14.08
C THR A 36 9.01 0.31 14.80
N GLY A 37 8.13 1.13 14.22
CA GLY A 37 7.66 2.36 14.85
C GLY A 37 6.70 2.18 16.03
N ASP A 38 6.12 0.98 16.23
CA ASP A 38 5.14 0.64 17.27
C ASP A 38 4.03 1.70 17.45
N LEU A 39 3.61 2.31 16.35
CA LEU A 39 2.70 3.47 16.37
C LEU A 39 1.26 3.08 16.69
N MET A 40 0.82 1.91 16.23
CA MET A 40 -0.56 1.42 16.35
C MET A 40 -0.58 -0.13 16.40
N PRO A 41 -1.60 -0.75 17.03
CA PRO A 41 -1.76 -2.20 17.01
C PRO A 41 -1.89 -2.74 15.56
N PRO A 42 -1.22 -3.86 15.19
CA PRO A 42 -1.28 -4.41 13.82
C PRO A 42 -2.68 -4.84 13.35
N THR A 43 -3.62 -5.00 14.26
CA THR A 43 -5.02 -5.36 13.97
C THR A 43 -5.94 -4.15 13.77
N SER A 44 -5.42 -2.93 13.94
CA SER A 44 -6.19 -1.69 13.84
C SER A 44 -6.38 -1.25 12.37
N PHE A 45 -7.43 -0.45 12.12
CA PHE A 45 -7.67 0.10 10.79
C PHE A 45 -6.66 1.20 10.44
N GLU A 46 -6.16 1.90 11.45
CA GLU A 46 -5.11 2.93 11.36
C GLU A 46 -3.80 2.30 10.92
N PHE A 47 -3.44 1.14 11.49
CA PHE A 47 -2.26 0.38 11.04
C PHE A 47 -2.40 -0.03 9.58
N ARG A 48 -3.57 -0.54 9.18
CA ARG A 48 -3.83 -0.86 7.76
C ARG A 48 -3.73 0.37 6.87
N ALA A 49 -4.29 1.50 7.29
CA ALA A 49 -4.24 2.74 6.54
C ALA A 49 -2.80 3.23 6.33
N GLY A 50 -1.98 3.20 7.39
CA GLY A 50 -0.55 3.49 7.31
C GLY A 50 0.17 2.53 6.36
N ARG A 51 -0.10 1.22 6.50
CA ARG A 51 0.57 0.18 5.72
C ARG A 51 0.23 0.31 4.25
N ASP A 52 -1.04 0.43 3.91
CA ASP A 52 -1.51 0.50 2.53
C ASP A 52 -1.03 1.81 1.86
N ALA A 53 -1.00 2.94 2.59
CA ALA A 53 -0.45 4.21 2.08
C ALA A 53 1.07 4.14 1.83
N LEU A 54 1.80 3.51 2.74
CA LEU A 54 3.25 3.34 2.62
C LEU A 54 3.60 2.32 1.52
N ALA A 55 2.87 1.20 1.43
CA ALA A 55 3.03 0.21 0.37
C ALA A 55 2.79 0.82 -1.02
N LEU A 56 1.74 1.63 -1.19
CA LEU A 56 1.51 2.39 -2.43
C LEU A 56 2.68 3.34 -2.74
N THR A 57 3.19 4.04 -1.73
CA THR A 57 4.33 4.94 -1.92
C THR A 57 5.57 4.19 -2.39
N ILE A 58 5.88 3.05 -1.77
CA ILE A 58 7.02 2.20 -2.11
C ILE A 58 6.85 1.65 -3.53
N PHE A 59 5.70 1.02 -3.80
CA PHE A 59 5.38 0.40 -5.09
C PHE A 59 5.43 1.39 -6.25
N LEU A 60 4.78 2.56 -6.11
CA LEU A 60 4.70 3.57 -7.18
C LEU A 60 5.98 4.39 -7.35
N SER A 61 6.89 4.33 -6.37
CA SER A 61 8.23 4.92 -6.46
C SER A 61 9.21 4.02 -7.21
N ASP A 62 9.02 2.70 -7.21
CA ASP A 62 9.88 1.75 -7.92
C ASP A 62 9.46 1.61 -9.39
N THR A 63 9.91 2.55 -10.22
CA THR A 63 9.54 2.60 -11.65
C THR A 63 10.33 1.65 -12.55
N ASP A 64 11.39 1.02 -12.05
CA ASP A 64 12.26 0.14 -12.86
C ASP A 64 12.25 -1.33 -12.38
N GLY A 65 11.38 -1.69 -11.42
CA GLY A 65 11.30 -3.07 -10.88
C GLY A 65 12.52 -3.48 -10.06
N GLU A 66 13.18 -2.51 -9.41
CA GLU A 66 14.46 -2.66 -8.73
C GLU A 66 14.36 -2.49 -7.20
N LEU A 67 13.30 -2.99 -6.57
CA LEU A 67 13.27 -3.21 -5.10
C LEU A 67 14.25 -4.31 -4.64
N SER A 68 15.53 -4.15 -4.95
CA SER A 68 16.61 -4.91 -4.32
C SER A 68 16.95 -4.27 -2.97
N GLY A 69 17.03 -5.08 -1.90
CA GLY A 69 17.08 -4.62 -0.50
C GLY A 69 18.16 -3.58 -0.15
N ILE A 70 19.21 -3.43 -0.96
CA ILE A 70 20.26 -2.41 -0.78
C ILE A 70 19.74 -0.99 -1.12
N ARG A 71 18.68 -0.85 -1.93
CA ARG A 71 18.10 0.45 -2.31
C ARG A 71 17.05 0.98 -1.35
N VAL A 72 16.50 0.17 -0.45
CA VAL A 72 15.48 0.61 0.52
C VAL A 72 15.98 1.82 1.30
N VAL A 73 17.20 1.75 1.85
CA VAL A 73 17.81 2.85 2.61
C VAL A 73 17.99 4.11 1.75
N SER A 74 18.41 3.96 0.50
CA SER A 74 18.56 5.11 -0.41
C SER A 74 17.23 5.73 -0.86
N GLN A 75 16.12 4.99 -0.74
CA GLN A 75 14.79 5.47 -1.14
C GLN A 75 13.99 6.05 0.04
N LEU A 76 14.45 5.91 1.29
CA LEU A 76 13.77 6.47 2.47
C LEU A 76 13.59 7.99 2.36
N GLU A 77 14.59 8.72 1.87
CA GLU A 77 14.48 10.18 1.64
C GLU A 77 13.39 10.51 0.62
N THR A 78 13.29 9.73 -0.45
CA THR A 78 12.23 9.86 -1.46
C THR A 78 10.85 9.63 -0.84
N TRP A 79 10.70 8.57 -0.06
CA TRP A 79 9.42 8.23 0.58
C TRP A 79 9.02 9.26 1.66
N LEU A 80 9.98 9.76 2.43
CA LEU A 80 9.77 10.86 3.39
C LEU A 80 9.25 12.11 2.69
N SER A 81 9.88 12.48 1.57
CA SER A 81 9.44 13.61 0.76
C SER A 81 8.01 13.43 0.28
N LEU A 82 7.68 12.27 -0.30
CA LEU A 82 6.34 11.98 -0.84
C LEU A 82 5.24 11.91 0.23
N THR A 83 5.57 11.52 1.46
CA THR A 83 4.62 11.37 2.57
C THR A 83 4.51 12.62 3.46
N ALA A 84 5.25 13.69 3.14
CA ALA A 84 5.16 14.93 3.89
C ALA A 84 3.77 15.60 3.73
N TYR A 85 3.32 16.27 4.79
CA TYR A 85 1.97 16.83 4.91
C TYR A 85 1.58 17.84 3.80
N ASP A 86 2.56 18.51 3.18
CA ASP A 86 2.34 19.51 2.15
C ASP A 86 2.34 18.95 0.72
N GLN A 87 2.56 17.64 0.55
CA GLN A 87 2.58 17.03 -0.77
C GLN A 87 1.18 16.63 -1.24
N PRO A 88 0.85 16.84 -2.54
CA PRO A 88 -0.38 16.36 -3.14
C PRO A 88 -0.30 14.84 -3.41
N TRP A 89 -0.05 14.04 -2.37
CA TRP A 89 0.22 12.61 -2.48
C TRP A 89 -0.89 11.85 -3.22
N GLN A 90 -2.16 12.19 -2.97
CA GLN A 90 -3.30 11.59 -3.68
C GLN A 90 -3.23 11.81 -5.20
N ASP A 91 -2.86 13.02 -5.64
CA ASP A 91 -2.76 13.32 -7.07
C ASP A 91 -1.57 12.58 -7.67
N TRP A 92 -0.44 12.52 -6.95
CA TRP A 92 0.71 11.73 -7.35
C TRP A 92 0.38 10.23 -7.50
N VAL A 93 -0.33 9.62 -6.54
CA VAL A 93 -0.80 8.23 -6.63
C VAL A 93 -1.66 8.05 -7.86
N ARG A 94 -2.63 8.95 -8.09
CA ARG A 94 -3.56 8.86 -9.23
C ARG A 94 -2.82 8.92 -10.56
N GLU A 95 -1.88 9.85 -10.71
CA GLU A 95 -1.06 9.98 -11.92
C GLU A 95 -0.20 8.75 -12.16
N ARG A 96 0.44 8.22 -11.11
CA ARG A 96 1.30 7.02 -11.21
C ARG A 96 0.51 5.76 -11.55
N MET A 97 -0.64 5.56 -10.90
CA MET A 97 -1.56 4.45 -11.20
C MET A 97 -2.05 4.52 -12.65
N ALA A 98 -2.46 5.70 -13.13
CA ALA A 98 -2.93 5.88 -14.50
C ALA A 98 -1.84 5.55 -15.54
N ARG A 99 -0.59 5.95 -15.26
CA ARG A 99 0.56 5.62 -16.11
C ARG A 99 0.80 4.11 -16.16
N LEU A 100 0.92 3.44 -15.01
CA LEU A 100 1.14 1.99 -14.95
C LEU A 100 -0.01 1.20 -15.60
N THR A 101 -1.25 1.67 -15.46
CA THR A 101 -2.41 1.06 -16.12
C THR A 101 -2.29 1.12 -17.64
N THR A 102 -1.79 2.25 -18.17
CA THR A 102 -1.55 2.41 -19.61
C THR A 102 -0.44 1.49 -20.09
N GLU A 103 0.68 1.44 -19.37
CA GLU A 103 1.82 0.56 -19.68
C GLU A 103 1.44 -0.93 -19.65
N ALA A 104 0.65 -1.34 -18.66
CA ALA A 104 0.13 -2.71 -18.56
C ALA A 104 -0.81 -3.05 -19.72
N ALA A 105 -1.68 -2.12 -20.12
CA ALA A 105 -2.57 -2.28 -21.26
C ALA A 105 -1.78 -2.44 -22.57
N ASP A 106 -0.71 -1.68 -22.76
CA ASP A 106 0.18 -1.77 -23.91
C ASP A 106 0.97 -3.09 -23.95
N ALA A 107 1.36 -3.62 -22.78
CA ALA A 107 2.06 -4.89 -22.65
C ALA A 107 1.17 -6.12 -22.91
N GLY A 108 -0.16 -5.97 -22.78
CA GLY A 108 -1.13 -7.00 -23.14
C GLY A 108 -1.14 -8.25 -22.25
N GLY A 109 -0.57 -8.17 -21.04
CA GLY A 109 -0.50 -9.25 -20.06
C GLY A 109 -1.23 -8.91 -18.75
N PRO A 110 -1.46 -9.91 -17.87
CA PRO A 110 -2.01 -9.65 -16.53
C PRO A 110 -1.04 -8.80 -15.70
N ALA A 111 -1.58 -7.87 -14.91
CA ALA A 111 -0.82 -6.98 -14.03
C ALA A 111 -1.27 -7.17 -12.56
N PRO A 112 -1.02 -8.34 -11.96
CA PRO A 112 -1.56 -8.68 -10.64
C PRO A 112 -1.06 -7.76 -9.52
N ASP A 113 0.16 -7.22 -9.64
CA ASP A 113 0.69 -6.21 -8.71
C ASP A 113 -0.14 -4.92 -8.75
N LEU A 114 -0.52 -4.49 -9.95
CA LEU A 114 -1.32 -3.28 -10.16
C LEU A 114 -2.75 -3.48 -9.66
N ASP A 115 -3.33 -4.67 -9.86
CA ASP A 115 -4.67 -5.00 -9.35
C ASP A 115 -4.74 -4.90 -7.81
N LEU A 116 -3.70 -5.37 -7.13
CA LEU A 116 -3.60 -5.27 -5.66
C LEU A 116 -3.38 -3.83 -5.20
N ALA A 117 -2.51 -3.08 -5.89
CA ALA A 117 -2.30 -1.66 -5.63
C ALA A 117 -3.59 -0.85 -5.80
N GLU A 118 -4.37 -1.13 -6.84
CA GLU A 118 -5.66 -0.49 -7.08
C GLU A 118 -6.68 -0.83 -5.98
N ALA A 119 -6.72 -2.10 -5.54
CA ALA A 119 -7.59 -2.50 -4.44
C ALA A 119 -7.24 -1.77 -3.13
N ALA A 120 -5.96 -1.61 -2.82
CA ALA A 120 -5.49 -0.84 -1.67
C ALA A 120 -5.86 0.65 -1.80
N TRP A 121 -5.61 1.24 -2.98
CA TRP A 121 -5.93 2.64 -3.25
C TRP A 121 -7.42 2.93 -3.14
N ARG A 122 -8.25 2.04 -3.67
CA ARG A 122 -9.70 2.12 -3.57
C ARG A 122 -10.16 2.03 -2.11
N TRP A 123 -9.62 1.07 -1.34
CA TRP A 123 -9.94 0.94 0.07
C TRP A 123 -9.61 2.21 0.86
N LEU A 124 -8.45 2.82 0.61
CA LEU A 124 -8.01 4.05 1.26
C LEU A 124 -8.91 5.25 0.95
N GLN A 125 -9.44 5.34 -0.27
CA GLN A 125 -10.35 6.41 -0.69
C GLN A 125 -11.78 6.22 -0.17
N GLU A 126 -12.27 4.99 -0.17
CA GLU A 126 -13.67 4.66 0.15
C GLU A 126 -13.90 4.48 1.65
N THR A 127 -12.85 4.22 2.43
CA THR A 127 -12.96 4.02 3.87
C THR A 127 -12.72 5.32 4.61
N GLU A 128 -13.69 5.71 5.44
CA GLU A 128 -13.52 6.77 6.42
C GLU A 128 -13.23 6.15 7.79
N LEU A 129 -12.25 6.71 8.47
CA LEU A 129 -11.87 6.33 9.82
C LEU A 129 -12.20 7.49 10.75
N LEU A 130 -12.64 7.13 11.96
CA LEU A 130 -12.78 8.11 13.02
C LEU A 130 -11.38 8.54 13.41
N ALA A 131 -11.01 9.79 13.12
CA ALA A 131 -9.71 10.28 13.54
C ALA A 131 -9.68 10.28 15.08
N PRO A 132 -8.83 9.47 15.74
CA PRO A 132 -8.52 9.72 17.13
C PRO A 132 -7.89 11.11 17.21
N ASP A 133 -8.09 11.85 18.30
CA ASP A 133 -7.37 13.10 18.52
C ASP A 133 -5.88 12.76 18.58
N LEU A 134 -5.14 12.96 17.47
CA LEU A 134 -3.71 12.68 17.36
C LEU A 134 -2.88 13.59 18.28
N ASN A 135 -3.51 14.57 18.94
CA ASN A 135 -2.90 15.36 20.01
C ASN A 135 -3.06 14.72 21.41
N ALA A 136 -3.74 13.59 21.54
CA ALA A 136 -3.86 12.87 22.80
C ALA A 136 -2.49 12.26 23.16
N VAL A 137 -1.74 13.00 23.98
CA VAL A 137 -0.42 12.62 24.47
C VAL A 137 -0.45 11.24 25.14
N PRO A 138 0.40 10.27 24.73
CA PRO A 138 0.49 8.99 25.41
C PRO A 138 1.16 9.21 26.78
N GLY A 139 0.38 9.15 27.87
CA GLY A 139 0.88 9.29 29.24
C GLY A 139 -0.07 9.94 30.25
N GLY A 140 -1.22 10.46 29.83
CA GLY A 140 -2.27 10.90 30.76
C GLY A 140 -3.06 9.71 31.30
N GLY A 141 -3.12 9.54 32.62
CA GLY A 141 -3.95 8.53 33.29
C GLY A 141 -5.43 8.61 32.90
N PRO A 142 -6.27 7.65 33.34
CA PRO A 142 -7.63 7.50 32.84
C PRO A 142 -8.44 8.77 33.07
N VAL A 143 -8.69 9.51 31.99
CA VAL A 143 -9.65 10.62 31.99
C VAL A 143 -11.03 9.98 31.96
N ILE A 144 -11.60 9.81 33.14
CA ILE A 144 -13.00 9.49 33.31
C ILE A 144 -13.80 10.74 32.91
N GLY A 145 -14.37 10.72 31.70
CA GLY A 145 -15.33 11.72 31.23
C GLY A 145 -14.95 12.40 29.92
N GLU A 146 -15.93 12.48 29.01
CA GLU A 146 -15.97 13.28 27.77
C GLU A 146 -15.33 12.65 26.52
N ASP A 147 -15.95 11.57 26.04
CA ASP A 147 -15.87 11.10 24.64
C ASP A 147 -16.84 11.91 23.75
N GLU A 148 -16.75 13.25 23.79
CA GLU A 148 -17.69 14.17 23.12
C GLU A 148 -16.99 15.36 22.46
N GLY A 149 -15.77 15.15 21.93
CA GLY A 149 -15.22 16.00 20.88
C GLY A 149 -15.94 15.72 19.54
N PRO A 150 -15.98 16.67 18.58
CA PRO A 150 -16.58 16.44 17.27
C PRO A 150 -15.89 15.25 16.59
N LYS A 151 -16.66 14.18 16.34
CA LYS A 151 -16.20 12.99 15.62
C LYS A 151 -15.90 13.37 14.18
N VAL A 152 -14.63 13.62 13.87
CA VAL A 152 -14.18 13.91 12.52
C VAL A 152 -13.95 12.59 11.80
N TRP A 153 -14.80 12.32 10.83
CA TRP A 153 -14.61 11.24 9.88
C TRP A 153 -13.66 11.71 8.79
N THR A 154 -12.60 10.95 8.61
CA THR A 154 -11.49 11.32 7.75
C THR A 154 -11.18 10.16 6.82
N PRO A 155 -10.99 10.38 5.51
CA PRO A 155 -10.56 9.32 4.60
C PRO A 155 -9.32 8.61 5.12
N ALA A 156 -9.26 7.28 5.00
CA ALA A 156 -8.20 6.47 5.58
C ALA A 156 -6.81 6.92 5.11
N TRP A 157 -6.65 7.37 3.85
CA TRP A 157 -5.37 7.90 3.37
C TRP A 157 -4.88 9.16 4.13
N GLN A 158 -5.78 10.03 4.60
CA GLN A 158 -5.39 11.24 5.34
C GLN A 158 -4.82 10.92 6.71
N LEU A 159 -5.22 9.80 7.33
CA LEU A 159 -4.60 9.30 8.56
C LEU A 159 -3.40 8.38 8.26
N GLY A 160 -3.48 7.58 7.20
CA GLY A 160 -2.43 6.66 6.81
C GLY A 160 -1.13 7.35 6.42
N LEU A 161 -1.21 8.49 5.73
CA LEU A 161 -0.02 9.25 5.31
C LEU A 161 0.88 9.71 6.47
N PRO A 162 0.39 10.45 7.48
CA PRO A 162 1.22 10.86 8.61
C PRO A 162 1.73 9.65 9.41
N LEU A 163 0.96 8.56 9.51
CA LEU A 163 1.43 7.33 10.15
C LEU A 163 2.59 6.69 9.38
N GLY A 164 2.48 6.58 8.05
CA GLY A 164 3.56 6.09 7.20
C GLY A 164 4.81 6.98 7.26
N HIS A 165 4.62 8.29 7.26
CA HIS A 165 5.70 9.28 7.41
C HIS A 165 6.45 9.11 8.73
N LEU A 166 5.73 9.00 9.84
CA LEU A 166 6.31 8.76 11.17
C LEU A 166 7.02 7.41 11.25
N ALA A 167 6.47 6.35 10.64
CA ALA A 167 7.10 5.03 10.60
C ALA A 167 8.47 5.08 9.91
N ILE A 168 8.59 5.81 8.80
CA ILE A 168 9.88 5.99 8.12
C ILE A 168 10.87 6.77 9.01
N HIS A 169 10.40 7.78 9.75
CA HIS A 169 11.25 8.56 10.66
C HIS A 169 11.78 7.79 11.88
N LEU A 170 11.08 6.74 12.31
CA LEU A 170 11.42 5.95 13.49
C LEU A 170 12.27 4.72 13.18
N PHE A 171 12.45 4.40 11.90
CA PHE A 171 13.27 3.29 11.42
C PHE A 171 14.75 3.69 11.26
#